data_AF-A0AA95JD19-F1
#
_entry.id   AF-A0AA95JD19-F1
#
_cell.length_a   1.000
_cell.length_b   1.000
_cell.length_c   1.000
_cell.angle_alpha   90.00
_cell.angle_beta   90.00
_cell.angle_gamma   90.00
#
_symmetry.space_group_name_H-M   'P 1'
#
loop_
_entity.id
_entity.type
_entity.pdbx_description
1 polymer ?
#
loop_
_entity_poly.entity_id
_entity_poly.type
_entity_poly.pdbx_seq_one_letter_code
_entity_poly.pdbx_strand_id
1 'polypeptide(L)' 'MTEFKTRIFSGVQPTGNLHLGNYLGAIVNFVALQEP' A
#
# COMPACT_ATOMS: atom_id res chain seq x y z
N MET A 1 -7.04 26.78 -9.68
CA MET A 1 -6.99 25.41 -10.22
C MET A 1 -7.02 24.48 -9.02
N THR A 2 -8.01 23.60 -8.90
CA THR A 2 -8.04 22.60 -7.83
C THR A 2 -6.87 21.63 -8.02
N GLU A 3 -6.04 21.47 -7.00
CA GLU A 3 -4.92 20.53 -7.02
C GLU A 3 -5.47 19.11 -6.79
N PHE A 4 -5.22 18.21 -7.72
CA PHE A 4 -5.66 16.82 -7.61
C PHE A 4 -4.59 16.02 -6.85
N LYS A 5 -4.96 15.44 -5.70
CA LYS A 5 -4.08 14.52 -4.97
C LYS A 5 -3.89 13.24 -5.78
N THR A 6 -2.64 12.82 -5.96
CA THR A 6 -2.28 11.54 -6.58
C THR A 6 -2.93 10.39 -5.82
N ARG A 7 -3.71 9.56 -6.52
CA ARG A 7 -4.39 8.39 -5.95
C ARG A 7 -3.70 7.11 -6.41
N ILE A 8 -3.38 6.24 -5.46
CA ILE A 8 -2.71 4.96 -5.71
C ILE A 8 -3.70 3.83 -5.40
N PHE A 9 -3.77 2.83 -6.28
CA PHE A 9 -4.52 1.59 -6.07
C PHE A 9 -3.54 0.43 -5.95
N SER A 10 -3.64 -0.34 -4.87
CA SER A 10 -2.77 -1.50 -4.61
C SER A 10 -3.61 -2.65 -4.06
N GLY A 11 -3.21 -3.88 -4.36
CA GLY A 11 -3.95 -5.09 -3.98
C GLY A 11 -3.04 -6.16 -3.38
N VAL A 12 -3.60 -6.94 -2.46
CA VAL A 12 -2.96 -8.11 -1.86
C VAL A 12 -3.94 -9.27 -1.99
N GLN A 13 -3.46 -10.41 -2.49
CA GLN A 13 -4.30 -11.59 -2.63
C GLN A 13 -4.72 -12.13 -1.25
N PRO A 14 -6.00 -12.48 -1.02
CA PRO A 14 -6.49 -12.99 0.26
C PRO A 14 -6.13 -14.47 0.44
N THR A 15 -4.83 -14.81 0.44
CA THR A 15 -4.35 -16.21 0.54
C THR A 15 -4.18 -16.70 1.98
N GLY A 16 -4.18 -15.80 2.97
CA GLY A 16 -3.84 -16.11 4.36
C GLY A 16 -2.35 -16.38 4.60
N ASN A 17 -1.54 -16.51 3.55
CA ASN A 17 -0.11 -16.82 3.61
C ASN A 17 0.76 -15.55 3.53
N LEU A 18 0.39 -14.51 4.28
CA LEU A 18 1.22 -13.32 4.37
C LEU A 18 2.51 -13.66 5.15
N HIS A 19 3.67 -13.39 4.58
CA HIS A 19 4.96 -13.60 5.23
C HIS A 19 5.74 -12.29 5.38
N LEU A 20 6.83 -12.34 6.16
CA LEU A 20 7.69 -11.18 6.44
C LEU A 20 8.16 -10.46 5.18
N GLY A 21 8.50 -11.21 4.11
CA GLY A 21 8.84 -10.61 2.82
C GLY A 21 7.73 -9.70 2.24
N ASN A 22 6.45 -10.09 2.32
CA ASN A 22 5.34 -9.25 1.86
C ASN A 22 5.19 -8.01 2.75
N TYR A 23 5.36 -8.20 4.07
CA TYR A 23 5.26 -7.11 5.03
C TYR A 23 6.33 -6.05 4.80
N LEU A 24 7.61 -6.44 4.79
CA LEU A 24 8.75 -5.55 4.60
C LEU A 24 8.85 -5.01 3.17
N GLY A 25 8.44 -5.79 2.18
CA GLY A 25 8.56 -5.41 0.76
C GLY A 25 7.42 -4.53 0.25
N ALA A 26 6.22 -4.63 0.82
CA ALA A 26 5.04 -3.92 0.30
C ALA A 26 4.21 -3.26 1.40
N ILE A 27 3.78 -4.00 2.43
CA ILE A 27 2.78 -3.50 3.39
C ILE A 27 3.27 -2.25 4.15
N VAL A 28 4.55 -2.22 4.56
CA VAL A 28 5.14 -1.03 5.21
C VAL A 28 5.04 0.21 4.31
N ASN A 29 5.29 0.05 3.01
CA ASN A 29 5.18 1.15 2.05
C ASN A 29 3.72 1.57 1.82
N PHE A 30 2.76 0.63 1.83
CA PHE A 30 1.34 0.96 1.71
C PHE A 30 0.86 1.86 2.84
N VAL A 31 1.35 1.66 4.06
CA VAL A 31 1.02 2.52 5.20
C VAL A 31 1.63 3.91 5.01
N ALA A 32 2.91 4.00 4.66
CA ALA A 32 3.59 5.28 4.44
C ALA A 32 2.95 6.14 3.33
N LEU A 33 2.34 5.50 2.32
CA LEU A 33 1.65 6.18 1.21
C LEU A 33 0.26 6.71 1.60
N GLN A 34 -0.24 6.45 2.80
CA GLN A 34 -1.55 6.93 3.27
C GLN A 34 -1.48 8.34 3.87
N GLU A 35 -0.29 8.88 4.09
CA GLU A 35 -0.13 10.22 4.63
C GLU A 35 -0.86 11.29 3.76
N PRO A 36 -1.54 12.27 4.38
CA PRO A 36 -2.35 13.29 3.71
C PRO A 36 -1.55 14.20 2.77
#